data_AF-A0A522J0J2-F1
#
_entry.id   AF-A0A522J0J2-F1
#
_cell.length_a   1.000
_cell.length_b   1.000
_cell.length_c   1.000
_cell.angle_alpha   90.00
_cell.angle_beta   90.00
_cell.angle_gamma   90.00
#
_symmetry.space_group_name_H-M   'P 1'
#
loop_
_entity.id
_entity.type
_entity.pdbx_description
1 polymer ?
#
loop_
_entity_poly.entity_id
_entity_poly.type
_entity_poly.pdbx_seq_one_letter_code
_entity_poly.pdbx_strand_id
1 'polypeptide(L)'
;MLGKHGHQAAQEDIDNAKKIDDDSSWADVVQLALGITTMIVGIGLQTYYSIQHVQAAAYLTRRAAKIEADLTDETSPEAVALKAYVSSALFSSVAFLEALANEIYADAIRPEGGHLSELEERDRAMIAGLGEAEPVQKASILSKYDLLLRAAGKSPLPTDRDPHQATATIIRLRNEIVHYKASFFDVGTEGMVRPGSFYQGKLPQQIKGKFEPRKSARGISGDAWLGYGLAQWSVTSAIAYADAVFSTLGVNPYYDHVRSRLGTTENSSDA
;
A
#
# COMPACT_ATOMS: atom_id res chain seq x y z
N MET A 1 59.34 44.18 -61.94
CA MET A 1 59.99 44.59 -60.68
C MET A 1 58.89 45.04 -59.73
N LEU A 2 59.00 44.63 -58.47
CA LEU A 2 58.25 45.13 -57.31
C LEU A 2 56.76 44.72 -57.29
N GLY A 3 56.33 43.68 -56.55
CA GLY A 3 56.96 43.09 -55.37
C GLY A 3 56.92 44.07 -54.19
N LYS A 4 56.28 43.63 -53.10
CA LYS A 4 56.30 44.23 -51.75
C LYS A 4 55.15 45.15 -51.27
N HIS A 5 53.94 45.13 -51.87
CA HIS A 5 52.77 45.81 -51.26
C HIS A 5 51.61 44.88 -50.84
N GLY A 6 51.60 43.60 -51.21
CA GLY A 6 50.56 42.65 -50.79
C GLY A 6 50.84 41.90 -49.47
N HIS A 7 52.09 41.87 -49.01
CA HIS A 7 52.47 41.12 -47.80
C HIS A 7 52.42 41.94 -46.50
N GLN A 8 52.36 43.27 -46.59
CA GLN A 8 52.26 44.14 -45.41
C GLN A 8 50.82 44.29 -44.91
N ALA A 9 49.84 44.39 -45.82
CA ALA A 9 48.42 44.48 -45.46
C ALA A 9 47.89 43.19 -44.81
N ALA A 10 48.33 42.02 -45.27
CA ALA A 10 47.92 40.74 -44.68
C ALA A 10 48.53 40.48 -43.29
N GLN A 11 49.67 41.11 -42.97
CA GLN A 11 50.31 40.96 -41.66
C GLN A 11 49.71 41.92 -40.62
N GLU A 12 49.31 43.14 -41.04
CA GLU A 12 48.56 44.07 -40.19
C GLU A 12 47.16 43.55 -39.80
N ASP A 13 46.47 42.84 -40.71
CA ASP A 13 45.18 42.20 -40.39
C ASP A 13 45.33 41.01 -39.42
N ILE A 14 46.43 40.26 -39.50
CA ILE A 14 46.74 39.16 -38.56
C ILE A 14 47.18 39.69 -37.20
N ASP A 15 47.93 40.79 -37.16
CA ASP A 15 48.38 41.42 -35.92
C ASP A 15 47.24 42.21 -35.23
N ASN A 16 46.28 42.74 -35.99
CA ASN A 16 45.02 43.27 -35.45
C ASN A 16 44.10 42.15 -34.94
N ALA A 17 44.04 41.00 -35.61
CA ALA A 17 43.29 39.83 -35.11
C ALA A 17 43.90 39.24 -33.83
N LYS A 18 45.22 39.33 -33.65
CA LYS A 18 45.92 38.92 -32.41
C LYS A 18 45.87 39.95 -31.28
N LYS A 19 45.43 41.18 -31.55
CA LYS A 19 45.19 42.21 -30.52
C LYS A 19 43.78 42.18 -29.94
N ILE A 20 42.88 41.36 -30.48
CA ILE A 20 41.58 41.02 -29.89
C ILE A 20 41.72 39.70 -29.10
N ASP A 21 42.81 39.55 -28.36
CA ASP A 21 43.08 38.40 -27.50
C ASP A 21 43.65 38.88 -26.15
N ASP A 22 43.18 40.05 -25.72
CA ASP A 22 43.42 40.59 -24.40
C ASP A 22 42.11 41.20 -23.90
N ASP A 23 41.23 40.34 -23.43
CA ASP A 23 40.53 40.55 -22.17
C ASP A 23 39.58 39.38 -21.94
N SER A 24 39.76 38.68 -20.82
CA SER A 24 38.80 38.40 -19.73
C SER A 24 37.26 38.42 -19.96
N SER A 25 36.76 38.91 -21.08
CA SER A 25 35.35 39.11 -21.42
C SER A 25 34.65 37.86 -21.96
N TRP A 26 35.30 36.98 -22.72
CA TRP A 26 34.57 35.82 -23.28
C TRP A 26 34.35 34.68 -22.28
N ALA A 27 35.25 34.47 -21.31
CA ALA A 27 35.03 33.50 -20.23
C ALA A 27 33.94 33.97 -19.27
N ASP A 28 33.88 35.27 -18.97
CA ASP A 28 32.84 35.87 -18.14
C ASP A 28 31.50 35.98 -18.89
N VAL A 29 31.49 36.26 -20.20
CA VAL A 29 30.27 36.24 -21.03
C VAL A 29 29.76 34.81 -21.23
N VAL A 30 30.64 33.80 -21.29
CA VAL A 30 30.24 32.38 -21.33
C VAL A 30 29.80 31.89 -19.95
N GLN A 31 30.40 32.35 -18.84
CA GLN A 31 29.86 32.09 -17.49
C GLN A 31 28.53 32.81 -17.24
N LEU A 32 28.32 34.01 -17.80
CA LEU A 32 27.07 34.76 -17.72
C LEU A 32 25.98 34.19 -18.65
N ALA A 33 26.37 33.61 -19.80
CA ALA A 33 25.47 32.95 -20.75
C ALA A 33 25.16 31.47 -20.40
N LEU A 34 26.04 30.80 -19.63
CA LEU A 34 25.80 29.47 -19.03
C LEU A 34 25.23 29.55 -17.61
N GLY A 35 25.14 30.77 -17.04
CA GLY A 35 24.58 31.05 -15.72
C GLY A 35 23.05 31.03 -15.65
N ILE A 36 22.37 30.68 -16.75
CA ILE A 36 20.97 30.25 -16.65
C ILE A 36 21.03 28.82 -16.14
N THR A 37 21.17 28.68 -14.83
CA THR A 37 20.75 27.45 -14.14
C THR A 37 19.26 27.37 -14.39
N THR A 38 18.86 26.74 -15.50
CA THR A 38 17.46 26.48 -15.80
C THR A 38 16.95 25.67 -14.63
N MET A 39 16.24 26.32 -13.72
CA MET A 39 15.71 25.67 -12.53
C MET A 39 14.63 24.74 -13.06
N ILE A 40 15.00 23.47 -13.27
CA ILE A 40 14.06 22.44 -13.70
C ILE A 40 13.17 22.19 -12.49
N VAL A 41 11.98 22.79 -12.49
CA VAL A 41 10.94 22.49 -11.53
C VAL A 41 10.32 21.17 -11.95
N GLY A 42 10.68 20.08 -11.26
CA GLY A 42 10.07 18.78 -11.40
C GLY A 42 8.83 18.66 -10.51
N ILE A 43 7.72 18.17 -11.07
CA ILE A 43 6.54 17.76 -10.28
C ILE A 43 6.59 16.25 -10.12
N GLY A 44 6.74 15.77 -8.88
CA GLY A 44 6.63 14.35 -8.54
C GLY A 44 5.22 14.02 -8.08
N LEU A 45 4.54 13.11 -8.78
CA LEU A 45 3.25 12.55 -8.35
C LEU A 45 3.48 11.18 -7.69
N GLN A 46 2.87 10.96 -6.52
CA GLN A 46 2.88 9.67 -5.84
C GLN A 46 1.46 9.15 -5.73
N THR A 47 1.26 7.90 -6.14
CA THR A 47 -0.02 7.21 -6.04
C THR A 47 -0.05 6.40 -4.76
N TYR A 48 -1.00 6.71 -3.87
CA TYR A 48 -1.28 5.91 -2.67
C TYR A 48 -2.29 4.81 -3.03
N TYR A 49 -1.76 3.65 -3.40
CA TYR A 49 -2.54 2.49 -3.83
C TYR A 49 -3.27 1.81 -2.66
N SER A 50 -2.79 1.99 -1.43
CA SER A 50 -3.48 1.57 -0.22
C SER A 50 -4.92 2.12 -0.16
N ILE A 51 -5.12 3.39 -0.55
CA ILE A 51 -6.43 4.04 -0.59
C ILE A 51 -7.37 3.33 -1.56
N GLN A 52 -6.86 2.98 -2.75
CA GLN A 52 -7.63 2.25 -3.75
C GLN A 52 -8.03 0.87 -3.25
N HIS A 53 -7.11 0.17 -2.58
CA HIS A 53 -7.38 -1.14 -1.97
C HIS A 53 -8.46 -1.08 -0.89
N VAL A 54 -8.38 -0.13 0.05
CA VAL A 54 -9.39 -0.05 1.14
C VAL A 54 -10.75 0.40 0.62
N GLN A 55 -10.80 1.30 -0.38
CA GLN A 55 -12.04 1.69 -1.05
C GLN A 55 -12.66 0.51 -1.82
N ALA A 56 -11.85 -0.26 -2.54
CA ALA A 56 -12.30 -1.47 -3.21
C ALA A 56 -12.84 -2.47 -2.19
N ALA A 57 -12.12 -2.70 -1.09
CA ALA A 57 -12.55 -3.61 -0.04
C ALA A 57 -13.92 -3.21 0.54
N ALA A 58 -14.12 -1.92 0.85
CA ALA A 58 -15.40 -1.40 1.34
C ALA A 58 -16.53 -1.56 0.29
N TYR A 59 -16.25 -1.24 -0.98
CA TYR A 59 -17.21 -1.40 -2.07
C TYR A 59 -17.64 -2.87 -2.24
N LEU A 60 -16.69 -3.79 -2.33
CA LEU A 60 -16.94 -5.22 -2.50
C LEU A 60 -17.74 -5.78 -1.31
N THR A 61 -17.44 -5.33 -0.10
CA THR A 61 -18.22 -5.68 1.11
C THR A 61 -19.67 -5.23 1.01
N ARG A 62 -19.95 -3.99 0.57
CA ARG A 62 -21.34 -3.53 0.35
C ARG A 62 -22.06 -4.37 -0.72
N ARG A 63 -21.36 -4.75 -1.80
CA ARG A 63 -21.90 -5.63 -2.84
C ARG A 63 -22.23 -7.03 -2.30
N ALA A 64 -21.37 -7.59 -1.45
CA ALA A 64 -21.63 -8.85 -0.77
C ALA A 64 -22.86 -8.76 0.13
N ALA A 65 -23.00 -7.67 0.90
CA ALA A 65 -24.16 -7.44 1.77
C ALA A 65 -25.49 -7.50 0.99
N LYS A 66 -25.55 -6.80 -0.15
CA LYS A 66 -26.73 -6.74 -1.00
C LYS A 66 -27.10 -8.11 -1.55
N ILE A 67 -26.13 -8.82 -2.12
CA ILE A 67 -26.39 -10.14 -2.71
C ILE A 67 -26.83 -11.13 -1.63
N GLU A 68 -26.17 -11.15 -0.47
CA GLU A 68 -26.50 -12.08 0.60
C GLU A 68 -27.90 -11.84 1.19
N ALA A 69 -28.36 -10.59 1.23
CA ALA A 69 -29.70 -10.26 1.72
C ALA A 69 -30.81 -10.89 0.85
N ASP A 70 -30.57 -10.99 -0.45
CA ASP A 70 -31.54 -11.49 -1.43
C ASP A 70 -31.29 -12.97 -1.82
N LEU A 71 -30.22 -13.59 -1.30
CA LEU A 71 -29.79 -14.93 -1.72
C LEU A 71 -30.68 -16.03 -1.13
N THR A 72 -31.44 -16.70 -2.00
CA THR A 72 -32.30 -17.83 -1.62
C THR A 72 -31.78 -19.20 -2.06
N ASP A 73 -30.90 -19.22 -3.08
CA ASP A 73 -30.36 -20.43 -3.70
C ASP A 73 -28.83 -20.39 -3.72
N GLU A 74 -28.20 -21.34 -3.02
CA GLU A 74 -26.75 -21.49 -2.87
C GLU A 74 -26.04 -22.02 -4.14
N THR A 75 -26.80 -22.46 -5.14
CA THR A 75 -26.28 -22.95 -6.43
C THR A 75 -26.35 -21.91 -7.55
N SER A 76 -26.96 -20.76 -7.25
CA SER A 76 -27.15 -19.67 -8.22
C SER A 76 -25.85 -18.96 -8.61
N PRO A 77 -25.81 -18.28 -9.77
CA PRO A 77 -24.72 -17.37 -10.11
C PRO A 77 -24.47 -16.29 -9.04
N GLU A 78 -25.51 -15.86 -8.34
CA GLU A 78 -25.46 -14.90 -7.25
C GLU A 78 -24.66 -15.45 -6.05
N ALA A 79 -24.80 -16.74 -5.74
CA ALA A 79 -23.99 -17.38 -4.70
C ALA A 79 -22.49 -17.39 -5.07
N VAL A 80 -22.17 -17.59 -6.35
CA VAL A 80 -20.78 -17.48 -6.85
C VAL A 80 -20.28 -16.05 -6.73
N ALA A 81 -21.10 -15.08 -7.14
CA ALA A 81 -20.78 -13.66 -7.06
C ALA A 81 -20.54 -13.22 -5.61
N LEU A 82 -21.36 -13.67 -4.65
CA LEU A 82 -21.16 -13.41 -3.23
C LEU A 82 -19.78 -13.88 -2.76
N LYS A 83 -19.42 -15.13 -3.04
CA LYS A 83 -18.12 -15.69 -2.62
C LYS A 83 -16.95 -14.94 -3.27
N ALA A 84 -17.10 -14.52 -4.53
CA ALA A 84 -16.13 -13.70 -5.22
C ALA A 84 -15.96 -12.33 -4.54
N TYR A 85 -17.06 -11.62 -4.27
CA TYR A 85 -17.03 -10.32 -3.58
C TYR A 85 -16.41 -10.43 -2.18
N VAL A 86 -16.80 -11.43 -1.39
CA VAL A 86 -16.26 -11.66 -0.03
C VAL A 86 -14.75 -11.93 -0.09
N SER A 87 -14.30 -12.82 -0.97
CA SER A 87 -12.88 -13.15 -1.11
C SER A 87 -12.08 -11.95 -1.61
N SER A 88 -12.59 -11.21 -2.59
CA SER A 88 -11.94 -9.99 -3.09
C SER A 88 -11.88 -8.88 -2.05
N ALA A 89 -12.89 -8.75 -1.17
CA ALA A 89 -12.87 -7.81 -0.05
C ALA A 89 -11.79 -8.17 0.97
N LEU A 90 -11.68 -9.44 1.34
CA LEU A 90 -10.60 -9.95 2.19
C LEU A 90 -9.23 -9.66 1.58
N PHE A 91 -9.04 -9.99 0.30
CA PHE A 91 -7.76 -9.78 -0.40
C PHE A 91 -7.39 -8.31 -0.46
N SER A 92 -8.35 -7.45 -0.82
CA SER A 92 -8.15 -6.00 -0.89
C SER A 92 -7.86 -5.40 0.48
N SER A 93 -8.45 -5.93 1.56
CA SER A 93 -8.14 -5.49 2.94
C SER A 93 -6.70 -5.79 3.33
N VAL A 94 -6.18 -6.96 2.95
CA VAL A 94 -4.78 -7.34 3.21
C VAL A 94 -3.80 -6.57 2.31
N ALA A 95 -4.16 -6.40 1.03
CA ALA A 95 -3.37 -5.60 0.10
C ALA A 95 -3.28 -4.12 0.51
N PHE A 96 -4.36 -3.58 1.10
CA PHE A 96 -4.36 -2.26 1.73
C PHE A 96 -3.26 -2.14 2.79
N LEU A 97 -3.18 -3.07 3.75
CA LEU A 97 -2.16 -3.04 4.80
C LEU A 97 -0.74 -3.16 4.23
N GLU A 98 -0.54 -4.03 3.24
CA GLU A 98 0.76 -4.21 2.62
C GLU A 98 1.22 -2.96 1.86
N ALA A 99 0.34 -2.40 1.03
CA ALA A 99 0.61 -1.16 0.31
C ALA A 99 0.84 0.01 1.26
N LEU A 100 0.01 0.14 2.30
CA LEU A 100 0.12 1.22 3.28
C LEU A 100 1.45 1.18 4.02
N ALA A 101 1.91 0.00 4.47
CA ALA A 101 3.22 -0.13 5.09
C ALA A 101 4.34 0.36 4.16
N ASN A 102 4.31 -0.06 2.88
CA ASN A 102 5.30 0.34 1.89
C ASN A 102 5.24 1.86 1.60
N GLU A 103 4.04 2.45 1.56
CA GLU A 103 3.85 3.88 1.37
C GLU A 103 4.41 4.69 2.53
N ILE A 104 4.28 4.22 3.78
CA ILE A 104 4.88 4.91 4.93
C ILE A 104 6.41 4.91 4.83
N TYR A 105 7.02 3.79 4.43
CA TYR A 105 8.46 3.77 4.17
C TYR A 105 8.86 4.71 3.04
N ALA A 106 8.08 4.77 1.96
CA ALA A 106 8.35 5.67 0.83
C ALA A 106 8.24 7.15 1.23
N ASP A 107 7.24 7.53 2.02
CA ASP A 107 7.06 8.90 2.52
C ASP A 107 8.19 9.31 3.46
N ALA A 108 8.71 8.38 4.28
CA ALA A 108 9.84 8.68 5.17
C ALA A 108 11.14 9.03 4.43
N ILE A 109 11.35 8.47 3.23
CA ILE A 109 12.54 8.74 2.39
C ILE A 109 12.49 10.15 1.77
N ARG A 110 11.30 10.76 1.67
CA ARG A 110 11.15 12.08 1.05
C ARG A 110 11.81 13.18 1.88
N PRO A 111 12.45 14.18 1.25
CA PRO A 111 13.06 15.32 1.95
C PRO A 111 12.07 16.06 2.86
N GLU A 112 10.84 16.25 2.41
CA GLU A 112 9.76 16.91 3.14
C GLU A 112 8.98 15.97 4.08
N GLY A 113 9.27 14.68 4.06
CA GLY A 113 8.60 13.65 4.86
C GLY A 113 7.16 13.32 4.44
N GLY A 114 6.64 13.92 3.37
CA GLY A 114 5.28 13.66 2.87
C GLY A 114 4.22 13.77 3.97
N HIS A 115 3.38 12.74 4.11
CA HIS A 115 2.36 12.65 5.16
C HIS A 115 2.94 12.35 6.56
N LEU A 116 4.25 12.12 6.67
CA LEU A 116 4.95 11.96 7.94
C LEU A 116 5.63 13.24 8.41
N SER A 117 5.41 14.38 7.75
CA SER A 117 6.03 15.66 8.10
C SER A 117 5.83 16.10 9.56
N GLU A 118 4.78 15.61 10.23
CA GLU A 118 4.50 15.82 11.66
C GLU A 118 5.40 15.00 12.60
N LEU A 119 6.06 13.92 12.12
CA LEU A 119 7.03 13.18 12.90
C LEU A 119 8.33 13.98 13.06
N GLU A 120 9.01 13.80 14.20
CA GLU A 120 10.36 14.31 14.44
C GLU A 120 11.32 13.85 13.33
N GLU A 121 12.21 14.74 12.88
CA GLU A 121 13.16 14.46 11.79
C GLU A 121 13.99 13.21 12.05
N ARG A 122 14.43 13.03 13.30
CA ARG A 122 15.14 11.83 13.75
C ARG A 122 14.33 10.56 13.48
N ASP A 123 13.06 10.53 13.87
CA ASP A 123 12.22 9.34 13.76
C ASP A 123 11.94 9.02 12.28
N ARG A 124 11.70 10.05 11.46
CA ARG A 124 11.57 9.89 10.00
C ARG A 124 12.85 9.33 9.38
N ALA A 125 14.02 9.86 9.73
CA ALA A 125 15.30 9.40 9.21
C ALA A 125 15.58 7.93 9.57
N MET A 126 15.17 7.51 10.78
CA MET A 126 15.27 6.10 11.19
C MET A 126 14.34 5.18 10.38
N ILE A 127 13.11 5.61 10.09
CA ILE A 127 12.19 4.87 9.22
C ILE A 127 12.76 4.82 7.78
N ALA A 128 13.24 5.94 7.26
CA ALA A 128 13.82 6.04 5.92
C ALA A 128 15.00 5.08 5.73
N GLY A 129 15.90 5.01 6.72
CA GLY A 129 17.05 4.09 6.70
C GLY A 129 16.67 2.61 6.67
N LEU A 130 15.43 2.26 7.04
CA LEU A 130 14.90 0.90 6.92
C LEU A 130 14.19 0.63 5.59
N GLY A 131 13.63 1.66 4.92
CA GLY A 131 12.77 1.50 3.75
C GLY A 131 13.43 0.78 2.56
N GLU A 132 14.74 0.95 2.39
CA GLU A 132 15.53 0.29 1.35
C GLU A 132 16.19 -1.03 1.80
N ALA A 133 16.10 -1.37 3.09
CA ALA A 133 16.75 -2.54 3.63
C ALA A 133 16.04 -3.82 3.19
N GLU A 134 16.80 -4.77 2.62
CA GLU A 134 16.28 -6.08 2.18
C GLU A 134 15.45 -6.81 3.25
N PRO A 135 15.80 -6.79 4.55
CA PRO A 135 14.98 -7.40 5.60
C PRO A 135 13.55 -6.83 5.68
N VAL A 136 13.35 -5.54 5.41
CA VAL A 136 12.02 -4.91 5.41
C VAL A 136 11.22 -5.35 4.20
N GLN A 137 11.85 -5.41 3.03
CA GLN A 137 11.17 -5.83 1.80
C GLN A 137 10.65 -7.27 1.89
N LYS A 138 11.39 -8.16 2.56
CA LYS A 138 11.04 -9.57 2.79
C LYS A 138 10.20 -9.81 4.05
N ALA A 139 10.02 -8.80 4.89
CA ALA A 139 9.29 -8.94 6.15
C ALA A 139 7.80 -9.22 5.88
N SER A 140 7.18 -9.98 6.80
CA SER A 140 5.73 -10.13 6.81
C SER A 140 5.05 -8.78 7.00
N ILE A 141 3.79 -8.63 6.57
CA ILE A 141 3.03 -7.38 6.67
C ILE A 141 3.07 -6.81 8.10
N LEU A 142 2.78 -7.64 9.12
CA LEU A 142 2.82 -7.19 10.52
C LEU A 142 4.23 -6.83 10.98
N SER A 143 5.23 -7.60 10.56
CA SER A 143 6.64 -7.32 10.87
C SER A 143 7.12 -6.00 10.26
N LYS A 144 6.61 -5.59 9.09
CA LYS A 144 6.89 -4.26 8.52
C LYS A 144 6.40 -3.15 9.46
N TYR A 145 5.18 -3.26 9.98
CA TYR A 145 4.67 -2.30 10.95
C TYR A 145 5.45 -2.30 12.27
N ASP A 146 5.84 -3.46 12.78
CA ASP A 146 6.66 -3.55 14.00
C ASP A 146 8.03 -2.88 13.83
N LEU A 147 8.69 -3.10 12.69
CA LEU A 147 9.98 -2.49 12.37
C LEU A 147 9.85 -0.97 12.23
N LEU A 148 8.79 -0.51 11.56
CA LEU A 148 8.46 0.90 11.40
C LEU A 148 8.24 1.58 12.76
N LEU A 149 7.40 1.01 13.63
CA LEU A 149 7.12 1.57 14.96
C LEU A 149 8.39 1.63 15.81
N ARG A 150 9.21 0.58 15.79
CA ARG A 150 10.49 0.55 16.51
C ARG A 150 11.46 1.61 16.00
N ALA A 151 11.51 1.84 14.69
CA ALA A 151 12.35 2.88 14.09
C ALA A 151 11.95 4.28 14.55
N ALA A 152 10.64 4.52 14.72
CA ALA A 152 10.09 5.74 15.31
C ALA A 152 10.19 5.79 16.85
N GLY A 153 10.96 4.90 17.48
CA GLY A 153 11.09 4.83 18.94
C GLY A 153 9.80 4.44 19.67
N LYS A 154 8.81 3.89 18.97
CA LYS A 154 7.54 3.44 19.54
C LYS A 154 7.57 1.93 19.83
N SER A 155 6.69 1.50 20.72
CA SER A 155 6.47 0.07 20.96
C SER A 155 5.56 -0.51 19.86
N PRO A 156 5.84 -1.75 19.37
CA PRO A 156 4.90 -2.47 18.54
C PRO A 156 3.51 -2.61 19.17
N LEU A 157 2.49 -2.83 18.34
CA LEU A 157 1.15 -3.07 18.84
C LEU A 157 1.09 -4.39 19.64
N PRO A 158 0.30 -4.47 20.73
CA PRO A 158 0.19 -5.70 21.51
C PRO A 158 -0.39 -6.86 20.69
N THR A 159 0.32 -7.99 20.68
CA THR A 159 -0.03 -9.15 19.84
C THR A 159 -1.12 -10.05 20.44
N ASP A 160 -1.46 -9.82 21.71
CA ASP A 160 -2.38 -10.61 22.53
C ASP A 160 -3.85 -10.13 22.47
N ARG A 161 -4.13 -9.07 21.69
CA ARG A 161 -5.46 -8.45 21.60
C ARG A 161 -5.72 -7.86 20.22
N ASP A 162 -6.95 -7.42 20.02
CA ASP A 162 -7.35 -6.67 18.82
C ASP A 162 -6.80 -5.22 18.88
N PRO A 163 -6.44 -4.61 17.73
CA PRO A 163 -6.68 -5.10 16.36
C PRO A 163 -5.63 -6.07 15.80
N HIS A 164 -4.53 -6.34 16.52
CA HIS A 164 -3.45 -7.20 16.00
C HIS A 164 -3.91 -8.64 15.76
N GLN A 165 -4.62 -9.26 16.70
CA GLN A 165 -5.09 -10.65 16.56
C GLN A 165 -6.05 -10.84 15.38
N ALA A 166 -7.06 -9.96 15.25
CA ALA A 166 -7.94 -9.96 14.09
C ALA A 166 -7.17 -9.81 12.78
N THR A 167 -6.23 -8.87 12.72
CA THR A 167 -5.43 -8.60 11.51
C THR A 167 -4.53 -9.77 11.14
N ALA A 168 -3.86 -10.38 12.10
CA ALA A 168 -3.08 -11.60 11.90
C ALA A 168 -3.96 -12.74 11.36
N THR A 169 -5.20 -12.85 11.84
CA THR A 169 -6.15 -13.87 11.41
C THR A 169 -6.61 -13.66 9.97
N ILE A 170 -6.94 -12.43 9.55
CA ILE A 170 -7.33 -12.15 8.15
C ILE A 170 -6.17 -12.31 7.17
N ILE A 171 -4.94 -11.93 7.57
CA ILE A 171 -3.74 -12.18 6.75
C ILE A 171 -3.54 -13.67 6.55
N ARG A 172 -3.66 -14.45 7.63
CA ARG A 172 -3.57 -15.91 7.57
C ARG A 172 -4.66 -16.48 6.66
N LEU A 173 -5.91 -16.06 6.83
CA LEU A 173 -7.01 -16.52 6.00
C LEU A 173 -6.78 -16.23 4.52
N ARG A 174 -6.33 -15.01 4.17
CA ARG A 174 -5.93 -14.66 2.80
C ARG A 174 -4.86 -15.62 2.29
N ASN A 175 -3.81 -15.85 3.07
CA ASN A 175 -2.70 -16.69 2.64
C ASN A 175 -3.15 -18.14 2.36
N GLU A 176 -4.04 -18.69 3.19
CA GLU A 176 -4.54 -20.06 2.98
C GLU A 176 -5.45 -20.17 1.74
N ILE A 177 -6.23 -19.13 1.42
CA ILE A 177 -7.07 -19.12 0.20
C ILE A 177 -6.22 -18.92 -1.06
N VAL A 178 -5.24 -18.01 -1.02
CA VAL A 178 -4.37 -17.70 -2.17
C VAL A 178 -3.39 -18.84 -2.44
N HIS A 179 -2.77 -19.38 -1.41
CA HIS A 179 -1.86 -20.52 -1.49
C HIS A 179 -2.57 -21.83 -1.19
N TYR A 180 -3.80 -21.96 -1.69
CA TYR A 180 -4.65 -23.11 -1.45
C TYR A 180 -3.90 -24.41 -1.73
N LYS A 181 -3.83 -25.24 -0.69
CA LYS A 181 -3.42 -26.63 -0.79
C LYS A 181 -4.68 -27.46 -0.78
N ALA A 182 -4.81 -28.45 -1.68
CA ALA A 182 -5.98 -29.33 -1.75
C ALA A 182 -6.41 -29.82 -0.35
N SER A 183 -5.43 -30.19 0.47
CA SER A 183 -5.59 -30.59 1.87
C SER A 183 -6.20 -29.55 2.81
N PHE A 184 -6.50 -28.32 2.40
CA PHE A 184 -7.01 -27.27 3.27
C PHE A 184 -8.51 -27.41 3.52
N PHE A 185 -9.32 -27.54 2.46
CA PHE A 185 -10.79 -27.64 2.55
C PHE A 185 -11.35 -29.05 2.37
N ASP A 186 -10.49 -30.02 2.12
CA ASP A 186 -10.88 -31.43 1.95
C ASP A 186 -11.77 -31.92 3.11
N VAL A 187 -13.03 -32.21 2.79
CA VAL A 187 -14.04 -32.82 3.68
C VAL A 187 -14.62 -34.07 3.02
N GLY A 188 -14.67 -35.18 3.74
CA GLY A 188 -15.32 -36.40 3.26
C GLY A 188 -15.33 -37.54 4.26
N THR A 189 -15.80 -38.69 3.82
CA THR A 189 -15.92 -39.91 4.64
C THR A 189 -14.55 -40.56 4.89
N GLU A 190 -14.47 -41.37 5.95
CA GLU A 190 -13.28 -42.11 6.33
C GLU A 190 -12.75 -42.93 5.13
N GLY A 191 -11.52 -42.65 4.71
CA GLY A 191 -10.85 -43.32 3.58
C GLY A 191 -10.99 -42.65 2.20
N MET A 192 -11.86 -41.66 2.01
CA MET A 192 -12.05 -40.99 0.70
C MET A 192 -11.44 -39.59 0.63
N VAL A 193 -11.15 -38.95 1.76
CA VAL A 193 -10.68 -37.57 1.82
C VAL A 193 -9.62 -37.42 2.92
N ARG A 194 -8.54 -36.66 2.65
CA ARG A 194 -7.55 -36.31 3.68
C ARG A 194 -8.20 -35.32 4.65
N PRO A 195 -7.98 -35.41 5.96
CA PRO A 195 -8.59 -34.44 6.85
C PRO A 195 -8.13 -33.01 6.50
N GLY A 196 -9.09 -32.15 6.14
CA GLY A 196 -8.82 -30.77 5.78
C GLY A 196 -8.11 -30.02 6.91
N SER A 197 -6.92 -29.48 6.65
CA SER A 197 -6.12 -28.75 7.63
C SER A 197 -6.79 -27.46 8.11
N PHE A 198 -7.82 -26.96 7.40
CA PHE A 198 -8.70 -25.91 7.92
C PHE A 198 -9.47 -26.42 9.13
N TYR A 199 -10.30 -27.46 8.98
CA TYR A 199 -11.21 -27.94 10.04
C TYR A 199 -10.49 -28.54 11.25
N GLN A 200 -9.27 -29.05 11.06
CA GLN A 200 -8.41 -29.55 12.15
C GLN A 200 -7.44 -28.50 12.70
N GLY A 201 -7.22 -27.41 11.95
CA GLY A 201 -6.31 -26.34 12.35
C GLY A 201 -6.93 -25.44 13.40
N LYS A 202 -6.16 -24.45 13.86
CA LYS A 202 -6.63 -23.43 14.82
C LYS A 202 -7.54 -22.36 14.18
N LEU A 203 -7.59 -22.29 12.85
CA LEU A 203 -8.21 -21.18 12.14
C LEU A 203 -9.74 -21.11 12.34
N PRO A 204 -10.50 -22.22 12.27
CA PRO A 204 -11.93 -22.21 12.59
C PRO A 204 -12.21 -21.69 14.00
N GLN A 205 -11.39 -22.05 14.99
CA GLN A 205 -11.54 -21.55 16.36
C GLN A 205 -11.19 -20.06 16.46
N GLN A 206 -10.21 -19.59 15.68
CA GLN A 206 -9.82 -18.18 15.65
C GLN A 206 -10.89 -17.27 15.05
N ILE A 207 -11.63 -17.74 14.05
CA ILE A 207 -12.71 -16.97 13.39
C ILE A 207 -14.08 -17.17 14.05
N LYS A 208 -14.24 -18.19 14.90
CA LYS A 208 -15.51 -18.49 15.56
C LYS A 208 -15.99 -17.30 16.40
N GLY A 209 -17.18 -16.81 16.09
CA GLY A 209 -17.80 -15.69 16.81
C GLY A 209 -17.16 -14.32 16.53
N LYS A 210 -16.26 -14.21 15.54
CA LYS A 210 -15.68 -12.93 15.12
C LYS A 210 -16.57 -12.15 14.17
N PHE A 211 -17.48 -12.83 13.49
CA PHE A 211 -18.44 -12.26 12.57
C PHE A 211 -19.67 -13.16 12.42
N GLU A 212 -20.75 -12.58 11.91
CA GLU A 212 -21.96 -13.32 11.58
C GLU A 212 -21.71 -14.26 10.39
N PRO A 213 -22.04 -15.57 10.51
CA PRO A 213 -21.98 -16.50 9.39
C PRO A 213 -22.94 -16.11 8.26
N ARG A 214 -22.71 -16.66 7.07
CA ARG A 214 -23.56 -16.46 5.90
C ARG A 214 -25.00 -16.88 6.21
N LYS A 215 -25.98 -15.99 6.00
CA LYS A 215 -27.40 -16.20 6.34
C LYS A 215 -28.02 -17.40 5.61
N SER A 216 -27.64 -17.61 4.36
CA SER A 216 -28.18 -18.66 3.49
C SER A 216 -27.58 -20.03 3.74
N ALA A 217 -26.53 -20.14 4.58
CA ALA A 217 -25.89 -21.41 4.89
C ALA A 217 -26.83 -22.33 5.70
N ARG A 218 -27.46 -23.29 5.01
CA ARG A 218 -28.29 -24.33 5.64
C ARG A 218 -27.41 -25.46 6.18
N GLY A 219 -27.46 -25.71 7.49
CA GLY A 219 -26.76 -26.83 8.13
C GLY A 219 -25.24 -26.62 8.30
N ILE A 220 -24.46 -27.71 8.28
CA ILE A 220 -22.99 -27.68 8.39
C ILE A 220 -22.40 -27.47 6.99
N SER A 221 -22.65 -26.31 6.37
CA SER A 221 -21.95 -25.96 5.13
C SER A 221 -20.53 -25.53 5.48
N GLY A 222 -19.55 -26.23 4.92
CA GLY A 222 -18.12 -25.97 5.19
C GLY A 222 -17.64 -24.56 4.83
N ASP A 223 -18.44 -23.84 4.04
CA ASP A 223 -18.18 -22.48 3.59
C ASP A 223 -19.10 -21.42 4.24
N ALA A 224 -19.82 -21.76 5.32
CA ALA A 224 -20.72 -20.82 6.00
C ALA A 224 -20.02 -19.55 6.51
N TRP A 225 -18.70 -19.58 6.65
CA TRP A 225 -17.89 -18.43 7.03
C TRP A 225 -17.57 -17.48 5.84
N LEU A 226 -17.79 -17.90 4.59
CA LEU A 226 -17.65 -17.07 3.38
C LEU A 226 -18.94 -16.29 3.09
N GLY A 227 -19.22 -15.32 3.96
CA GLY A 227 -20.34 -14.38 3.83
C GLY A 227 -19.91 -12.94 4.07
N TYR A 228 -20.87 -12.02 3.97
CA TYR A 228 -20.75 -10.59 4.23
C TYR A 228 -20.08 -10.30 5.59
N GLY A 229 -20.41 -11.06 6.63
CA GLY A 229 -19.79 -10.90 7.95
C GLY A 229 -18.27 -10.98 7.91
N LEU A 230 -17.71 -11.93 7.15
CA LEU A 230 -16.26 -12.03 6.96
C LEU A 230 -15.69 -10.83 6.21
N ALA A 231 -16.37 -10.40 5.13
CA ALA A 231 -15.93 -9.26 4.32
C ALA A 231 -15.90 -7.98 5.17
N GLN A 232 -16.98 -7.72 5.91
CA GLN A 232 -17.09 -6.61 6.84
C GLN A 232 -16.00 -6.67 7.90
N TRP A 233 -15.85 -7.80 8.59
CA TRP A 233 -14.86 -7.96 9.64
C TRP A 233 -13.42 -7.78 9.13
N SER A 234 -13.13 -8.21 7.89
CA SER A 234 -11.82 -8.04 7.28
C SER A 234 -11.49 -6.56 7.04
N VAL A 235 -12.42 -5.81 6.45
CA VAL A 235 -12.25 -4.38 6.18
C VAL A 235 -12.09 -3.60 7.48
N THR A 236 -12.97 -3.81 8.45
CA THR A 236 -12.95 -3.06 9.70
C THR A 236 -11.73 -3.40 10.55
N SER A 237 -11.30 -4.65 10.59
CA SER A 237 -10.08 -5.05 11.30
C SER A 237 -8.82 -4.45 10.70
N ALA A 238 -8.72 -4.44 9.36
CA ALA A 238 -7.60 -3.83 8.66
C ALA A 238 -7.53 -2.30 8.91
N ILE A 239 -8.66 -1.61 8.81
CA ILE A 239 -8.73 -0.17 9.12
C ILE A 239 -8.38 0.10 10.58
N ALA A 240 -8.92 -0.69 11.52
CA ALA A 240 -8.63 -0.52 12.94
C ALA A 240 -7.14 -0.73 13.27
N TYR A 241 -6.49 -1.68 12.60
CA TYR A 241 -5.05 -1.90 12.74
C TYR A 241 -4.23 -0.73 12.19
N ALA A 242 -4.57 -0.26 10.99
CA ALA A 242 -3.92 0.91 10.41
C ALA A 242 -4.12 2.17 11.28
N ASP A 243 -5.34 2.41 11.77
CA ASP A 243 -5.64 3.52 12.68
C ASP A 243 -4.82 3.42 13.98
N ALA A 244 -4.65 2.21 14.55
CA ALA A 244 -3.83 2.00 15.74
C ALA A 244 -2.34 2.28 15.49
N VAL A 245 -1.81 1.89 14.32
CA VAL A 245 -0.44 2.22 13.90
C VAL A 245 -0.26 3.73 13.78
N PHE A 246 -1.14 4.41 13.05
CA PHE A 246 -1.09 5.87 12.87
C PHE A 246 -1.22 6.62 14.20
N SER A 247 -2.13 6.18 15.07
CA SER A 247 -2.28 6.74 16.41
C SER A 247 -1.01 6.56 17.26
N THR A 248 -0.31 5.44 17.13
CA THR A 248 0.94 5.18 17.86
C THR A 248 2.11 6.00 17.30
N LEU A 249 2.12 6.24 16.00
CA LEU A 249 3.06 7.16 15.36
C LEU A 249 2.78 8.62 15.75
N GLY A 250 1.51 8.97 15.97
CA GLY A 250 1.09 10.34 16.24
C GLY A 250 0.93 11.17 14.97
N VAL A 251 0.53 10.55 13.86
CA VAL A 251 0.25 11.25 12.59
C VAL A 251 -1.09 10.83 12.00
N ASN A 252 -1.64 11.68 11.11
CA ASN A 252 -2.94 11.43 10.50
C ASN A 252 -2.90 10.28 9.46
N PRO A 253 -3.89 9.37 9.44
CA PRO A 253 -3.98 8.31 8.44
C PRO A 253 -4.10 8.84 7.01
N TYR A 254 -3.43 8.18 6.05
CA TYR A 254 -3.40 8.64 4.65
C TYR A 254 -4.79 8.63 3.98
N TYR A 255 -5.66 7.74 4.44
CA TYR A 255 -7.01 7.53 3.91
C TYR A 255 -8.08 8.35 4.63
N ASP A 256 -7.71 9.27 5.55
CA ASP A 256 -8.69 9.97 6.38
C ASP A 256 -9.67 10.82 5.56
N HIS A 257 -9.17 11.45 4.50
CA HIS A 257 -9.97 12.24 3.56
C HIS A 257 -11.02 11.42 2.77
N VAL A 258 -10.91 10.09 2.74
CA VAL A 258 -11.92 9.19 2.14
C VAL A 258 -12.67 8.36 3.17
N ARG A 259 -12.48 8.59 4.48
CA ARG A 259 -13.01 7.76 5.56
C ARG A 259 -14.53 7.55 5.47
N SER A 260 -15.28 8.58 5.06
CA SER A 260 -16.73 8.49 4.85
C SER A 260 -17.16 7.43 3.83
N ARG A 261 -16.30 7.08 2.87
CA ARG A 261 -16.55 6.08 1.82
C ARG A 261 -16.15 4.65 2.22
N LEU A 262 -15.49 4.50 3.36
CA LEU A 262 -14.98 3.20 3.86
C LEU A 262 -16.02 2.43 4.68
N GLY A 263 -17.24 2.96 4.82
CA GLY A 263 -18.36 2.27 5.44
C GLY A 263 -18.65 0.93 4.75
N THR A 264 -18.85 -0.12 5.54
CA THR A 264 -19.12 -1.49 5.04
C THR A 264 -20.60 -1.77 4.86
N THR A 265 -21.46 -0.91 5.42
CA THR A 265 -22.90 -0.87 5.19
C THR A 265 -23.22 0.23 4.18
N GLU A 266 -24.32 0.10 3.42
CA GLU A 266 -24.84 1.25 2.68
C GLU A 266 -25.28 2.33 3.67
N ASN A 267 -24.67 3.50 3.58
CA ASN A 267 -25.28 4.70 4.13
C ASN A 267 -26.41 5.09 3.17
N SER A 268 -27.61 5.32 3.69
CA SER A 268 -28.78 5.74 2.89
C SER A 268 -28.61 7.09 2.16
N SER A 269 -27.44 7.72 2.26
CA SER A 269 -27.10 9.02 1.68
C SER A 269 -26.42 8.94 0.30
N ASP A 270 -26.03 7.76 -0.18
CA ASP A 270 -25.25 7.59 -1.43
C ASP A 270 -26.09 7.03 -2.60
N ALA A 271 -27.42 7.07 -2.50
CA ALA A 271 -28.37 6.67 -3.54
C ALA A 271 -28.96 7.87 -4.30
#